data_AF-A0A7J5CI03-F1
#
_entry.id   AF-A0A7J5CI03-F1
#
_cell.length_a   1.000
_cell.length_b   1.000
_cell.length_c   1.000
_cell.angle_alpha   90.00
_cell.angle_beta   90.00
_cell.angle_gamma   90.00
#
_symmetry.space_group_name_H-M   'P 1'
#
loop_
_entity.id
_entity.type
_entity.pdbx_description
1 polymer ?
#
loop_
_entity_poly.entity_id
_entity_poly.type
_entity_poly.pdbx_seq_one_letter_code
_entity_poly.pdbx_strand_id
1 'polypeptide(L)'
;MNQEVFGVEPLRLEIARHNWSLLRSFRGDASTLPAAVEALVCAGSDDKAREAYWRIDNVAMVQGRLSESVVPLTSCLLAGLPLAGEAARPYVFDLLAVIAGGHGDHVDSSVVGPVSAKECVRQMAECLPVFVDELFRRGNSSCVDILLMCAVFDPRLRNRVEAVFRSALQEPTCGPISDLIESSLADLD
;
A
#
# COMPACT_ATOMS: atom_id res chain seq x y z
N MET A 1 17.75 -21.71 -17.69
CA MET A 1 17.57 -21.94 -16.24
C MET A 1 18.35 -20.87 -15.51
N ASN A 2 17.72 -20.18 -14.53
CA ASN A 2 18.18 -19.02 -13.75
C ASN A 2 17.78 -17.62 -14.25
N GLN A 3 16.48 -17.38 -14.45
CA GLN A 3 15.91 -16.02 -14.53
C GLN A 3 15.22 -15.57 -13.21
N GLU A 4 15.12 -16.45 -12.20
CA GLU A 4 14.34 -16.20 -10.98
C GLU A 4 15.12 -15.51 -9.84
N VAL A 5 16.45 -15.47 -9.88
CA VAL A 5 17.26 -15.01 -8.73
C VAL A 5 17.47 -13.48 -8.70
N PHE A 6 17.36 -12.80 -9.85
CA PHE A 6 17.66 -11.35 -9.95
C PHE A 6 16.44 -10.44 -9.74
N GLY A 7 15.22 -11.00 -9.71
CA GLY A 7 14.00 -10.20 -9.62
C GLY A 7 13.77 -9.56 -8.25
N VAL A 8 14.13 -10.24 -7.16
CA VAL A 8 13.74 -9.83 -5.79
C VAL A 8 14.79 -9.06 -5.01
N GLU A 9 15.95 -8.79 -5.62
CA GLU A 9 17.06 -8.10 -4.97
C GLU A 9 16.70 -6.68 -4.46
N PRO A 10 15.97 -5.83 -5.22
CA PRO A 10 15.57 -4.51 -4.72
C PRO A 10 14.70 -4.58 -3.46
N LEU A 11 13.77 -5.54 -3.42
CA LEU A 11 12.90 -5.76 -2.26
C LEU A 11 13.71 -6.24 -1.05
N ARG A 12 14.60 -7.22 -1.23
CA ARG A 12 15.44 -7.74 -0.14
C ARG A 12 16.37 -6.68 0.42
N LEU A 13 16.92 -5.82 -0.45
CA LEU A 13 17.74 -4.68 -0.02
C LEU A 13 16.91 -3.69 0.80
N GLU A 14 15.70 -3.37 0.37
CA GLU A 14 14.80 -2.49 1.11
C GLU A 14 14.43 -3.07 2.48
N ILE A 15 14.05 -4.35 2.53
CA ILE A 15 13.78 -5.08 3.78
C ILE A 15 14.98 -5.01 4.73
N ALA A 16 16.21 -5.20 4.22
CA ALA A 16 17.43 -5.22 5.04
C ALA A 16 17.82 -3.84 5.60
N ARG A 17 17.25 -2.73 5.12
CA ARG A 17 17.51 -1.39 5.65
C ARG A 17 16.89 -1.14 7.02
N HIS A 18 15.93 -1.96 7.42
CA HIS A 18 15.12 -1.73 8.62
C HIS A 18 15.46 -2.75 9.71
N ASN A 19 15.54 -2.27 10.96
CA ASN A 19 15.72 -3.15 12.11
C ASN A 19 14.35 -3.59 12.68
N TRP A 20 13.74 -4.58 12.03
CA TRP A 20 12.36 -4.99 12.28
C TRP A 20 12.05 -5.44 13.71
N SER A 21 13.03 -5.99 14.44
CA SER A 21 12.83 -6.39 15.83
C SER A 21 12.76 -5.21 16.81
N LEU A 22 13.15 -4.01 16.38
CA LEU A 22 13.02 -2.79 17.17
C LEU A 22 11.72 -2.02 16.89
N LEU A 23 11.02 -2.35 15.80
CA LEU A 23 9.76 -1.70 15.42
C LEU A 23 8.61 -2.35 16.17
N ARG A 24 7.81 -1.55 16.87
CA ARG A 24 6.63 -2.07 17.57
C ARG A 24 5.52 -2.44 16.60
N SER A 25 4.74 -3.44 17.01
CA SER A 25 3.64 -3.99 16.22
C SER A 25 2.49 -4.46 17.13
N PHE A 26 1.36 -4.85 16.54
CA PHE A 26 0.25 -5.45 17.30
C PHE A 26 0.59 -6.85 17.88
N ARG A 27 1.76 -7.40 17.56
CA ARG A 27 2.26 -8.70 18.05
C ARG A 27 3.53 -8.56 18.90
N GLY A 28 3.88 -7.34 19.32
CA GLY A 28 5.09 -7.05 20.09
C GLY A 28 6.13 -6.35 19.21
N ASP A 29 6.76 -7.09 18.30
CA ASP A 29 7.71 -6.55 17.31
C ASP A 29 7.33 -6.93 15.87
N ALA A 30 8.03 -6.35 14.90
CA ALA A 30 7.74 -6.51 13.48
C ALA A 30 8.65 -7.53 12.77
N SER A 31 9.38 -8.38 13.51
CA SER A 31 10.39 -9.30 12.95
C SER A 31 9.83 -10.33 11.96
N THR A 32 8.52 -10.58 11.97
CA THR A 32 7.85 -11.49 11.03
C THR A 32 7.48 -10.84 9.70
N LEU A 33 7.44 -9.50 9.61
CA LEU A 33 7.02 -8.78 8.40
C LEU A 33 7.96 -9.03 7.20
N PRO A 34 9.30 -9.06 7.32
CA PRO A 34 10.20 -9.35 6.21
C PRO A 34 9.81 -10.58 5.40
N ALA A 35 9.63 -11.72 6.09
CA ALA A 35 9.29 -12.99 5.45
C ALA A 35 7.87 -12.97 4.88
N ALA A 36 6.94 -12.26 5.51
CA ALA A 36 5.57 -12.13 5.02
C ALA A 36 5.50 -11.26 3.74
N VAL A 37 6.25 -10.15 3.68
CA VAL A 37 6.34 -9.29 2.49
C VAL A 37 6.97 -10.02 1.32
N GLU A 38 8.09 -10.72 1.54
CA GLU A 38 8.72 -11.52 0.49
C GLU A 38 7.79 -12.63 0.00
N ALA A 39 7.10 -13.32 0.91
CA ALA A 39 6.13 -14.35 0.55
C ALA A 39 4.94 -13.79 -0.23
N LEU A 40 4.47 -12.58 0.10
CA LEU A 40 3.39 -11.91 -0.63
C LEU A 40 3.84 -11.59 -2.06
N VAL A 41 4.96 -10.88 -2.21
CA VAL A 41 5.43 -10.44 -3.52
C VAL A 41 5.77 -11.63 -4.43
N CYS A 42 6.30 -12.71 -3.86
CA CYS A 42 6.64 -13.94 -4.59
C CYS A 42 5.49 -14.93 -4.73
N ALA A 43 4.27 -14.59 -4.30
CA ALA A 43 3.15 -15.52 -4.31
C ALA A 43 2.76 -15.92 -5.74
N GLY A 44 2.92 -17.21 -6.06
CA GLY A 44 2.52 -17.78 -7.35
C GLY A 44 1.04 -18.16 -7.45
N SER A 45 0.24 -17.92 -6.41
CA SER A 45 -1.19 -18.21 -6.39
C SER A 45 -1.93 -17.28 -5.43
N ASP A 46 -3.22 -17.07 -5.69
CA ASP A 46 -4.10 -16.23 -4.87
C ASP A 46 -4.12 -16.67 -3.40
N ASP A 47 -4.24 -17.98 -3.13
CA ASP A 47 -4.22 -18.52 -1.77
C ASP A 47 -2.94 -18.16 -1.00
N LYS A 48 -1.77 -18.23 -1.66
CA LYS A 48 -0.48 -17.89 -1.04
C LYS A 48 -0.37 -16.38 -0.79
N ALA A 49 -0.86 -15.58 -1.74
CA ALA A 49 -0.88 -14.12 -1.61
C ALA A 49 -1.77 -13.72 -0.43
N ARG A 50 -2.98 -14.30 -0.35
CA ARG A 50 -3.93 -14.10 0.75
C ARG A 50 -3.37 -14.53 2.10
N GLU A 51 -2.70 -15.67 2.18
CA GLU A 51 -2.05 -16.11 3.42
C GLU A 51 -0.95 -15.13 3.87
N ALA A 52 -0.12 -14.65 2.94
CA ALA A 52 0.91 -13.67 3.22
C ALA A 52 0.33 -12.31 3.62
N TYR A 53 -0.74 -11.85 2.95
CA TYR A 53 -1.50 -10.66 3.29
C TYR A 53 -1.97 -10.70 4.75
N TRP A 54 -2.60 -11.80 5.19
CA TRP A 54 -3.09 -11.91 6.57
C TRP A 54 -1.99 -11.91 7.63
N ARG A 55 -0.80 -12.41 7.28
CA ARG A 55 0.39 -12.34 8.15
C ARG A 55 0.95 -10.92 8.25
N ILE A 56 0.71 -10.08 7.26
CA ILE A 56 1.10 -8.66 7.29
C ILE A 56 0.07 -7.85 8.06
N ASP A 57 -1.21 -7.96 7.68
CA ASP A 57 -2.32 -7.22 8.27
C ASP A 57 -2.26 -7.34 9.79
N ASN A 58 -2.47 -8.53 10.36
CA ASN A 58 -2.50 -8.79 11.81
C ASN A 58 -1.24 -8.45 12.63
N VAL A 59 -0.16 -7.97 12.00
CA VAL A 59 1.06 -7.51 12.65
C VAL A 59 1.17 -5.99 12.53
N ALA A 60 1.09 -5.48 11.30
CA ALA A 60 1.30 -4.05 11.03
C ALA A 60 0.04 -3.22 11.30
N MET A 61 -1.15 -3.82 11.16
CA MET A 61 -2.44 -3.14 11.12
C MET A 61 -3.58 -3.97 11.75
N VAL A 62 -4.48 -3.37 12.51
CA VAL A 62 -5.66 -4.10 13.00
C VAL A 62 -6.87 -3.18 12.93
N GLN A 63 -7.85 -3.52 12.07
CA GLN A 63 -9.09 -2.75 11.92
C GLN A 63 -8.83 -1.27 11.58
N GLY A 64 -7.97 -1.00 10.58
CA GLY A 64 -7.60 0.36 10.16
C GLY A 64 -6.63 1.09 11.09
N ARG A 65 -6.28 0.49 12.24
CA ARG A 65 -5.29 1.00 13.17
C ARG A 65 -3.90 0.59 12.73
N LEU A 66 -2.97 1.54 12.70
CA LEU A 66 -1.60 1.31 12.24
C LEU A 66 -0.64 1.12 13.43
N SER A 67 0.51 0.49 13.18
CA SER A 67 1.65 0.38 14.11
C SER A 67 2.90 1.05 13.53
N GLU A 68 3.93 1.27 14.34
CA GLU A 68 5.20 1.90 13.92
C GLU A 68 5.82 1.24 12.68
N SER A 69 5.64 -0.08 12.56
CA SER A 69 6.16 -0.87 11.44
C SER A 69 5.59 -0.53 10.06
N VAL A 70 4.48 0.23 9.97
CA VAL A 70 3.82 0.54 8.69
C VAL A 70 4.65 1.43 7.78
N VAL A 71 5.52 2.29 8.32
CA VAL A 71 6.36 3.19 7.51
C VAL A 71 7.42 2.37 6.73
N PRO A 72 8.23 1.52 7.38
CA PRO A 72 9.09 0.55 6.68
C PRO A 72 8.34 -0.42 5.76
N LEU A 73 7.18 -0.92 6.20
CA LEU A 73 6.35 -1.81 5.41
C LEU A 73 5.90 -1.15 4.11
N THR A 74 5.45 0.11 4.16
CA THR A 74 5.06 0.88 2.96
C THR A 74 6.20 0.92 1.94
N SER A 75 7.41 1.26 2.39
CA SER A 75 8.58 1.31 1.52
C SER A 75 8.86 -0.05 0.85
N CYS A 76 8.77 -1.14 1.62
CA CYS A 76 8.96 -2.49 1.10
C CYS A 76 7.87 -2.91 0.11
N LEU A 77 6.60 -2.57 0.37
CA LEU A 77 5.48 -2.84 -0.54
C LEU A 77 5.65 -2.08 -1.86
N LEU A 78 6.06 -0.81 -1.80
CA LEU A 78 6.35 -0.01 -3.00
C LEU A 78 7.54 -0.58 -3.80
N ALA A 79 8.61 -1.00 -3.12
CA ALA A 79 9.77 -1.64 -3.76
C ALA A 79 9.41 -3.02 -4.37
N GLY A 80 8.49 -3.74 -3.75
CA GLY A 80 8.00 -5.04 -4.20
C GLY A 80 6.95 -4.98 -5.31
N LEU A 81 6.26 -3.84 -5.47
CA LEU A 81 5.14 -3.71 -6.41
C LEU A 81 5.49 -3.99 -7.88
N PRO A 82 6.65 -3.59 -8.42
CA PRO A 82 7.07 -3.97 -9.79
C PRO A 82 7.34 -5.46 -9.97
N LEU A 83 7.53 -6.19 -8.87
CA LEU A 83 7.88 -7.61 -8.85
C LEU A 83 6.67 -8.51 -8.61
N ALA A 84 5.60 -7.95 -8.05
CA ALA A 84 4.38 -8.65 -7.72
C ALA A 84 3.67 -9.15 -9.00
N GLY A 85 3.51 -10.47 -9.12
CA GLY A 85 2.73 -11.09 -10.19
C GLY A 85 1.23 -10.86 -10.03
N GLU A 86 0.44 -11.34 -11.01
CA GLU A 86 -1.03 -11.17 -11.06
C GLU A 86 -1.74 -11.57 -9.76
N ALA A 87 -1.30 -12.65 -9.11
CA ALA A 87 -1.90 -13.11 -7.85
C ALA A 87 -1.59 -12.20 -6.65
N ALA A 88 -0.38 -11.64 -6.59
CA ALA A 88 0.10 -10.84 -5.46
C ALA A 88 -0.32 -9.37 -5.55
N ARG A 89 -0.33 -8.84 -6.77
CA ARG A 89 -0.49 -7.41 -7.05
C ARG A 89 -1.74 -6.79 -6.42
N PRO A 90 -2.95 -7.40 -6.51
CA PRO A 90 -4.14 -6.84 -5.86
C PRO A 90 -3.97 -6.68 -4.35
N TYR A 91 -3.38 -7.66 -3.67
CA TYR A 91 -3.13 -7.61 -2.22
C TYR A 91 -2.09 -6.57 -1.82
N VAL A 92 -1.08 -6.32 -2.66
CA VAL A 92 -0.11 -5.23 -2.41
C VAL A 92 -0.81 -3.87 -2.49
N PHE A 93 -1.65 -3.64 -3.50
CA PHE A 93 -2.43 -2.40 -3.59
C PHE A 93 -3.44 -2.24 -2.46
N ASP A 94 -4.11 -3.33 -2.08
CA ASP A 94 -5.05 -3.32 -0.95
C ASP A 94 -4.35 -2.93 0.35
N LEU A 95 -3.19 -3.53 0.67
CA LEU A 95 -2.40 -3.12 1.84
C LEU A 95 -1.99 -1.65 1.78
N LEU A 96 -1.57 -1.15 0.62
CA LEU A 96 -1.21 0.27 0.45
C LEU A 96 -2.43 1.17 0.67
N ALA A 97 -3.63 0.80 0.20
CA ALA A 97 -4.86 1.54 0.43
C ALA A 97 -5.27 1.54 1.91
N VAL A 98 -5.20 0.38 2.57
CA VAL A 98 -5.46 0.26 4.02
C VAL A 98 -4.48 1.14 4.81
N ILE A 99 -3.20 1.16 4.44
CA ILE A 99 -2.20 2.04 5.08
C ILE A 99 -2.52 3.51 4.82
N ALA A 100 -2.91 3.87 3.59
CA ALA A 100 -3.21 5.25 3.20
C ALA A 100 -4.39 5.83 3.98
N GLY A 101 -5.45 5.03 4.17
CA GLY A 101 -6.65 5.40 4.93
C GLY A 101 -6.58 5.13 6.44
N GLY A 102 -5.51 4.48 6.90
CA GLY A 102 -5.35 4.08 8.29
C GLY A 102 -5.11 5.25 9.24
N HIS A 103 -5.46 5.07 10.51
CA HIS A 103 -5.37 6.12 11.53
C HIS A 103 -4.58 5.67 12.77
N GLY A 104 -3.87 6.63 13.39
CA GLY A 104 -3.12 6.42 14.63
C GLY A 104 -3.89 6.76 15.92
N ASP A 105 -4.97 7.54 15.82
CA ASP A 105 -5.56 8.27 16.94
C ASP A 105 -6.32 7.42 17.99
N HIS A 106 -6.40 6.11 17.76
CA HIS A 106 -7.14 5.16 18.61
C HIS A 106 -6.30 3.97 19.06
N VAL A 107 -4.97 4.08 18.97
CA VAL A 107 -4.05 3.06 19.45
C VAL A 107 -3.17 3.65 20.53
N ASP A 108 -2.96 2.87 21.59
CA ASP A 108 -1.96 3.20 22.58
C ASP A 108 -0.57 3.11 21.91
N SER A 109 0.02 4.28 21.62
CA SER A 109 1.36 4.38 21.04
C SER A 109 2.44 3.80 21.93
N SER A 110 2.17 3.60 23.23
CA SER A 110 3.08 2.85 24.11
C SER A 110 3.16 1.37 23.74
N VAL A 111 2.10 0.81 23.14
CA VAL A 111 2.04 -0.59 22.71
C VAL A 111 2.58 -0.75 21.29
N VAL A 112 2.08 0.05 20.35
CA VAL A 112 2.37 -0.15 18.91
C VAL A 112 3.39 0.82 18.32
N GLY A 113 3.93 1.71 19.15
CA GLY A 113 4.90 2.73 18.74
C GLY A 113 4.27 3.94 18.04
N PRO A 114 5.08 4.95 17.70
CA PRO A 114 4.63 6.13 16.98
C PRO A 114 4.30 5.79 15.52
N VAL A 115 3.21 6.37 15.00
CA VAL A 115 2.72 6.13 13.64
C VAL A 115 2.63 7.44 12.88
N SER A 116 2.95 7.41 11.59
CA SER A 116 2.72 8.53 10.68
C SER A 116 2.12 8.05 9.35
N ALA A 117 0.78 8.02 9.27
CA ALA A 117 0.08 7.77 8.00
C ALA A 117 0.50 8.76 6.92
N LYS A 118 0.72 10.03 7.30
CA LYS A 118 1.25 11.07 6.43
C LYS A 118 2.60 10.69 5.79
N GLU A 119 3.49 10.06 6.54
CA GLU A 119 4.79 9.63 6.00
C GLU A 119 4.63 8.47 5.01
N CYS A 120 3.76 7.50 5.31
CA CYS A 120 3.42 6.43 4.36
C CYS A 120 2.86 7.01 3.05
N VAL A 121 1.89 7.93 3.15
CA VAL A 121 1.28 8.57 1.98
C VAL A 121 2.30 9.42 1.22
N ARG A 122 3.26 10.06 1.90
CA ARG A 122 4.36 10.78 1.24
C ARG A 122 5.20 9.85 0.36
N GLN A 123 5.50 8.64 0.83
CA GLN A 123 6.20 7.64 0.02
C GLN A 123 5.36 7.18 -1.17
N MET A 124 4.05 6.96 -0.98
CA MET A 124 3.13 6.63 -2.08
C MET A 124 3.06 7.76 -3.11
N ALA A 125 3.05 9.02 -2.69
CA ALA A 125 3.04 10.17 -3.58
C ALA A 125 4.27 10.23 -4.51
N GLU A 126 5.43 9.72 -4.07
CA GLU A 126 6.63 9.60 -4.93
C GLU A 126 6.43 8.56 -6.05
N CYS A 127 5.51 7.61 -5.85
CA CYS A 127 5.12 6.58 -6.81
C CYS A 127 3.79 6.86 -7.53
N LEU A 128 3.27 8.11 -7.48
CA LEU A 128 1.97 8.48 -8.07
C LEU A 128 1.72 7.91 -9.49
N PRO A 129 2.67 7.97 -10.44
CA PRO A 129 2.44 7.44 -11.78
C PRO A 129 2.07 5.95 -11.82
N VAL A 130 2.55 5.14 -10.86
CA VAL A 130 2.23 3.71 -10.78
C VAL A 130 0.77 3.49 -10.42
N PHE A 131 0.23 4.27 -9.49
CA PHE A 131 -1.17 4.19 -9.08
C PHE A 131 -2.11 4.67 -10.18
N VAL A 132 -1.75 5.76 -10.86
CA VAL A 132 -2.49 6.27 -12.01
C VAL A 132 -2.54 5.19 -13.09
N ASP A 133 -1.39 4.67 -13.49
CA ASP A 133 -1.29 3.66 -14.53
C ASP A 133 -2.08 2.38 -14.21
N GLU A 134 -2.03 1.90 -12.95
CA GLU A 134 -2.83 0.76 -12.51
C GLU A 134 -4.34 1.04 -12.58
N LEU A 135 -4.78 2.21 -12.12
CA LEU A 135 -6.17 2.64 -12.19
C LEU A 135 -6.69 2.58 -13.63
N PHE A 136 -5.98 3.20 -14.57
CA PHE A 136 -6.40 3.25 -15.98
C PHE A 136 -6.39 1.86 -16.64
N ARG A 137 -5.36 1.04 -16.38
CA ARG A 137 -5.24 -0.27 -17.03
C ARG A 137 -6.22 -1.31 -16.50
N ARG A 138 -6.54 -1.25 -15.20
CA ARG A 138 -7.24 -2.37 -14.51
C ARG A 138 -8.50 -1.96 -13.75
N GLY A 139 -8.78 -0.67 -13.61
CA GLY A 139 -9.89 -0.21 -12.78
C GLY A 139 -9.71 -0.61 -11.32
N ASN A 140 -8.47 -0.62 -10.82
CA ASN A 140 -8.19 -1.05 -9.45
C ASN A 140 -8.69 0.01 -8.44
N SER A 141 -9.73 -0.34 -7.67
CA SER A 141 -10.35 0.57 -6.69
C SER A 141 -9.38 1.04 -5.60
N SER A 142 -8.41 0.22 -5.19
CA SER A 142 -7.41 0.60 -4.20
C SER A 142 -6.59 1.82 -4.64
N CYS A 143 -6.43 2.03 -5.96
CA CYS A 143 -5.75 3.22 -6.47
C CYS A 143 -6.55 4.50 -6.22
N VAL A 144 -7.88 4.44 -6.14
CA VAL A 144 -8.71 5.61 -5.82
C VAL A 144 -8.41 6.09 -4.41
N ASP A 145 -8.43 5.17 -3.42
CA ASP A 145 -8.12 5.50 -2.03
C ASP A 145 -6.71 6.06 -1.87
N ILE A 146 -5.71 5.42 -2.50
CA ILE A 146 -4.31 5.87 -2.42
C ILE A 146 -4.16 7.27 -3.02
N LEU A 147 -4.73 7.52 -4.20
CA LEU A 147 -4.64 8.82 -4.88
C LEU A 147 -5.38 9.91 -4.11
N LEU A 148 -6.56 9.62 -3.58
CA LEU A 148 -7.32 10.53 -2.71
C LEU A 148 -6.47 10.93 -1.51
N MET A 149 -5.93 9.95 -0.77
CA MET A 149 -5.12 10.24 0.41
C MET A 149 -3.85 11.02 0.07
N CYS A 150 -3.21 10.75 -1.08
CA CYS A 150 -2.09 11.57 -1.58
C CYS A 150 -2.50 13.05 -1.73
N ALA A 151 -3.67 13.34 -2.30
CA ALA A 151 -4.17 14.71 -2.46
C ALA A 151 -4.65 15.36 -1.15
N VAL A 152 -5.14 14.56 -0.20
CA VAL A 152 -5.50 15.03 1.16
C VAL A 152 -4.24 15.47 1.92
N PHE A 153 -3.19 14.66 1.91
CA PHE A 153 -1.96 14.91 2.67
C PHE A 153 -0.95 15.84 1.98
N ASP A 154 -0.94 15.91 0.64
CA ASP A 154 -0.17 16.87 -0.13
C ASP A 154 -1.10 17.73 -1.02
N PRO A 155 -1.46 18.94 -0.57
CA PRO A 155 -2.32 19.85 -1.33
C PRO A 155 -1.80 20.19 -2.73
N ARG A 156 -0.49 20.03 -3.00
CA ARG A 156 0.09 20.27 -4.33
C ARG A 156 -0.36 19.23 -5.37
N LEU A 157 -0.82 18.07 -4.91
CA LEU A 157 -1.28 16.98 -5.77
C LEU A 157 -2.77 17.06 -6.09
N ARG A 158 -3.57 17.88 -5.39
CA ARG A 158 -5.03 17.94 -5.53
C ARG A 158 -5.49 18.10 -6.97
N ASN A 159 -5.07 19.18 -7.64
CA ASN A 159 -5.48 19.45 -9.02
C ASN A 159 -5.09 18.32 -9.97
N ARG A 160 -3.95 17.65 -9.70
CA ARG A 160 -3.49 16.53 -10.52
C ARG A 160 -4.34 15.29 -10.31
N VAL A 161 -4.66 14.96 -9.06
CA VAL A 161 -5.52 13.81 -8.70
C VAL A 161 -6.95 14.04 -9.19
N GLU A 162 -7.48 15.25 -9.04
CA GLU A 162 -8.79 15.63 -9.57
C GLU A 162 -8.86 15.42 -11.09
N ALA A 163 -7.85 15.88 -11.83
CA ALA A 163 -7.77 15.66 -13.27
C ALA A 163 -7.68 14.17 -13.64
N VAL A 164 -6.95 13.37 -12.85
CA VAL A 164 -6.87 11.91 -13.01
C VAL A 164 -8.25 11.27 -12.82
N PHE A 165 -8.96 11.60 -11.75
CA PHE A 165 -10.29 11.05 -11.46
C PHE A 165 -11.32 11.44 -12.53
N ARG A 166 -11.35 12.72 -12.94
CA ARG A 166 -12.23 13.16 -14.05
C ARG A 166 -11.94 12.41 -15.35
N SER A 167 -10.67 12.11 -15.62
CA SER A 167 -10.28 11.32 -16.80
C SER A 167 -10.68 9.85 -16.64
N ALA A 168 -10.47 9.26 -15.46
CA ALA A 168 -10.84 7.87 -15.17
C ALA A 168 -12.35 7.62 -15.32
N LEU A 169 -13.21 8.58 -15.01
CA LEU A 169 -14.67 8.47 -15.25
C LEU A 169 -15.05 8.30 -16.72
N GLN A 170 -14.16 8.62 -17.66
CA GLN A 170 -14.39 8.42 -19.09
C GLN A 170 -13.87 7.06 -19.59
N GLU A 171 -13.17 6.30 -18.73
CA GLU A 171 -12.54 5.05 -19.11
C GLU A 171 -13.45 3.85 -18.85
N PRO A 172 -13.68 2.98 -19.85
CA PRO A 172 -14.51 1.79 -19.67
C PRO A 172 -14.00 0.86 -18.56
N THR A 173 -12.68 0.79 -18.34
CA THR A 173 -12.05 -0.02 -17.28
C THR A 173 -12.45 0.44 -15.88
N CYS A 174 -12.76 1.72 -15.71
CA CYS A 174 -13.15 2.31 -14.43
C CYS A 174 -14.67 2.34 -14.21
N GLY A 175 -15.47 1.92 -15.19
CA GLY A 175 -16.94 1.89 -15.08
C GLY A 175 -17.47 1.19 -13.82
N PRO A 176 -16.93 0.04 -13.38
CA PRO A 176 -17.38 -0.62 -12.15
C PRO A 176 -17.09 0.14 -10.85
N ILE A 177 -16.22 1.15 -10.89
CA ILE A 177 -15.78 1.94 -9.72
C ILE A 177 -16.11 3.43 -9.87
N SER A 178 -16.99 3.81 -10.81
CA SER A 178 -17.35 5.21 -11.08
C SER A 178 -17.90 5.92 -9.84
N ASP A 179 -18.80 5.28 -9.10
CA ASP A 179 -19.44 5.86 -7.92
C ASP A 179 -18.40 6.16 -6.82
N LEU A 180 -17.39 5.30 -6.68
CA LEU A 180 -16.27 5.52 -5.77
C LEU A 180 -15.42 6.73 -6.21
N ILE A 181 -15.10 6.83 -7.51
CA ILE A 181 -14.34 7.95 -8.07
C ILE A 181 -15.11 9.28 -7.90
N GLU A 182 -16.42 9.28 -8.13
CA GLU A 182 -17.28 10.46 -7.92
C GLU A 182 -17.32 10.88 -6.45
N SER A 183 -17.46 9.92 -5.53
CA SER A 183 -17.39 10.20 -4.10
C SER A 183 -16.04 10.80 -3.70
N SER A 184 -14.94 10.22 -4.19
CA SER A 184 -13.60 10.72 -3.89
C SER A 184 -13.30 12.08 -4.52
N LEU A 185 -13.92 12.42 -5.66
CA LEU A 185 -13.88 13.77 -6.21
C LEU A 185 -14.59 14.77 -5.30
N ALA A 186 -15.77 14.41 -4.77
CA ALA A 186 -16.52 15.26 -3.86
C ALA A 186 -15.76 15.52 -2.54
N ASP A 187 -14.95 14.56 -2.07
CA ASP A 187 -14.10 14.72 -0.89
C ASP A 187 -12.90 15.67 -1.11
N LEU A 188 -12.58 16.02 -2.36
CA LEU A 188 -11.49 16.95 -2.71
C LEU A 188 -11.95 18.41 -2.86
N ASP A 189 -13.25 18.65 -3.02
CA ASP A 189 -13.88 19.97 -3.16
C ASP A 189 -13.98 20.72 -1.80
#